data_AF-A0A7W1CHS8-F1
#
_entry.id   AF-A0A7W1CHS8-F1
#
_cell.length_a   1.000
_cell.length_b   1.000
_cell.length_c   1.000
_cell.angle_alpha   90.00
_cell.angle_beta   90.00
_cell.angle_gamma   90.00
#
_symmetry.space_group_name_H-M   'P 1'
#
loop_
_entity.id
_entity.type
_entity.pdbx_description
1 polymer ?
#
loop_
_entity_poly.entity_id
_entity_poly.type
_entity_poly.pdbx_seq_one_letter_code
_entity_poly.pdbx_strand_id
1 'polypeptide(L)'
;MPRVRRFFFFDEIQECTIAITALRYFYEIMPTLHVIGAGSLLDFALQKMGVPFGRVSSLYMYPISFVEYLCATGKSMAIEALLKHNEQQPFSELLHGMLLKDVAHYLAIGGMPDAVRTWIEMEAPREIAAIHHTLLGTYRQDFIKYTEKFQIKYIEQLFNEIPRQLGAKFKYSKIEGECRKRELAPCLELLATAGVIHTVTHTSGKGLQ
;
A
#
# COMPACT_ATOMS: atom_id res chain seq x y z
N MET A 1 -16.46 29.14 25.75
CA MET A 1 -16.13 27.74 26.11
C MET A 1 -15.41 27.08 24.93
N PRO A 2 -14.27 26.40 25.11
CA PRO A 2 -13.61 25.70 24.02
C PRO A 2 -14.50 24.53 23.60
N ARG A 3 -14.93 24.49 22.33
CA ARG A 3 -15.69 23.36 21.78
C ARG A 3 -14.79 22.13 21.78
N VAL A 4 -15.01 21.19 22.69
CA VAL A 4 -14.41 19.85 22.62
C VAL A 4 -14.86 19.23 21.31
N ARG A 5 -13.96 19.15 20.32
CA ARG A 5 -14.22 18.43 19.08
C ARG A 5 -14.20 16.95 19.39
N ARG A 6 -15.37 16.32 19.37
CA ARG A 6 -15.51 14.88 19.58
C ARG A 6 -15.40 14.19 18.23
N PHE A 7 -14.55 13.18 18.18
CA PHE A 7 -14.40 12.29 17.04
C PHE A 7 -14.94 10.92 17.44
N PHE A 8 -15.59 10.25 16.51
CA PHE A 8 -15.99 8.86 16.64
C PHE A 8 -15.19 8.05 15.62
N PHE A 9 -14.47 7.04 16.10
CA PHE A 9 -13.57 6.24 15.29
C PHE A 9 -14.07 4.79 15.24
N PHE A 10 -14.33 4.29 14.04
CA PHE A 10 -14.56 2.88 13.78
C PHE A 10 -13.28 2.26 13.28
N ASP A 11 -12.74 1.31 14.04
CA ASP A 11 -11.66 0.45 13.57
C ASP A 11 -12.24 -0.78 12.87
N GLU A 12 -11.58 -1.23 11.80
CA GLU A 12 -12.02 -2.31 10.91
C GLU A 12 -13.51 -2.21 10.50
N ILE A 13 -13.92 -1.03 10.05
CA ILE A 13 -15.33 -0.72 9.71
C ILE A 13 -15.92 -1.66 8.65
N GLN A 14 -15.09 -2.28 7.80
CA GLN A 14 -15.50 -3.25 6.79
C GLN A 14 -16.12 -4.52 7.37
N GLU A 15 -15.77 -4.89 8.61
CA GLU A 15 -16.38 -6.03 9.30
C GLU A 15 -17.85 -5.75 9.67
N CYS A 16 -18.24 -4.47 9.75
CA CYS A 16 -19.62 -4.04 9.98
C CYS A 16 -20.13 -3.19 8.80
N THR A 17 -20.62 -3.85 7.75
CA THR A 17 -21.17 -3.18 6.55
C THR A 17 -22.34 -2.23 6.87
N ILE A 18 -23.08 -2.50 7.94
CA ILE A 18 -24.15 -1.62 8.44
C ILE A 18 -23.54 -0.28 8.92
N ALA A 19 -22.39 -0.30 9.59
CA ALA A 19 -21.70 0.92 10.04
C ALA A 19 -21.27 1.79 8.86
N ILE A 20 -20.77 1.20 7.77
CA ILE A 20 -20.43 1.92 6.53
C ILE A 20 -21.66 2.64 5.97
N THR A 21 -22.80 1.94 5.89
CA THR A 21 -24.05 2.52 5.38
C THR A 21 -24.56 3.64 6.29
N ALA A 22 -24.35 3.49 7.61
CA ALA A 22 -24.75 4.47 8.60
C ALA A 22 -23.95 5.79 8.54
N LEU A 23 -22.77 5.82 7.92
CA LEU A 23 -21.95 7.04 7.77
C LEU A 23 -22.73 8.19 7.12
N ARG A 24 -23.63 7.88 6.18
CA ARG A 24 -24.54 8.89 5.62
C ARG A 24 -25.39 9.57 6.69
N TYR A 25 -25.98 8.80 7.60
CA TYR A 25 -26.87 9.35 8.63
C TYR A 25 -26.09 10.15 9.67
N PHE A 26 -24.86 9.77 9.98
CA PHE A 26 -23.98 10.61 10.81
C PHE A 26 -23.76 11.98 10.17
N TYR A 27 -23.49 12.02 8.86
CA TYR A 27 -23.36 13.29 8.13
C TYR A 27 -24.66 14.11 8.10
N GLU A 28 -25.81 13.47 7.87
CA GLU A 28 -27.10 14.15 7.70
C GLU A 28 -27.74 14.60 9.03
N ILE A 29 -27.67 13.76 10.07
CA ILE A 29 -28.38 13.97 11.35
C ILE A 29 -27.45 14.58 12.39
N MET A 30 -26.14 14.31 12.31
CA MET A 30 -25.15 14.73 13.30
C MET A 30 -23.93 15.42 12.65
N PRO A 31 -24.11 16.49 11.85
CA PRO A 31 -23.03 17.10 11.05
C PRO A 31 -21.89 17.69 11.89
N THR A 32 -22.10 17.93 13.19
CA THR A 32 -21.06 18.41 14.11
C THR A 32 -20.18 17.29 14.68
N LEU A 33 -20.58 16.02 14.53
CA LEU A 33 -19.80 14.87 14.96
C LEU A 33 -18.85 14.48 13.83
N HIS A 34 -17.56 14.50 14.11
CA HIS A 34 -16.57 14.00 13.18
C HIS A 34 -16.51 12.48 13.29
N VAL A 35 -16.73 11.78 12.18
CA VAL A 35 -16.68 10.31 12.14
C VAL A 35 -15.56 9.88 11.21
N ILE A 36 -14.75 8.93 11.67
CA ILE A 36 -13.66 8.33 10.90
C ILE A 36 -13.88 6.82 10.94
N GLY A 37 -13.84 6.18 9.77
CA GLY A 37 -13.76 4.73 9.65
C GLY A 37 -12.40 4.37 9.07
N ALA A 38 -11.70 3.46 9.73
CA ALA A 38 -10.48 2.85 9.23
C ALA A 38 -10.72 1.35 9.01
N GLY A 39 -9.91 0.76 8.16
CA GLY A 39 -10.03 -0.66 7.87
C GLY A 39 -9.25 -1.08 6.64
N SER A 40 -8.84 -2.34 6.63
CA SER A 40 -8.25 -2.97 5.45
C SER A 40 -9.35 -3.43 4.48
N LEU A 41 -8.99 -3.69 3.22
CA LEU A 41 -9.88 -4.32 2.23
C LEU A 41 -11.22 -3.58 2.00
N LEU A 42 -11.26 -2.27 2.29
CA LEU A 42 -12.49 -1.47 2.27
C LEU A 42 -13.16 -1.50 0.89
N ASP A 43 -12.37 -1.52 -0.19
CA ASP A 43 -12.89 -1.59 -1.57
C ASP A 43 -13.78 -2.83 -1.79
N PHE A 44 -13.49 -3.97 -1.15
CA PHE A 44 -14.33 -5.17 -1.25
C PHE A 44 -15.66 -5.03 -0.51
N ALA A 45 -15.67 -4.36 0.65
CA ALA A 45 -16.90 -4.08 1.36
C ALA A 45 -17.75 -3.04 0.61
N LEU A 46 -17.11 -2.03 0.03
CA LEU A 46 -17.76 -0.98 -0.77
C LEU A 46 -18.34 -1.53 -2.08
N GLN A 47 -17.68 -2.48 -2.74
CA GLN A 47 -18.22 -3.15 -3.93
C GLN A 47 -19.53 -3.89 -3.66
N LYS A 48 -19.69 -4.47 -2.46
CA LYS A 48 -20.91 -5.21 -2.08
C LYS A 48 -22.09 -4.29 -1.77
N MET A 49 -21.85 -3.15 -1.14
CA MET A 49 -22.90 -2.28 -0.57
C MET A 49 -23.14 -0.99 -1.37
N GLY A 50 -22.17 -0.57 -2.18
CA GLY A 50 -22.13 0.75 -2.80
C GLY A 50 -21.62 1.82 -1.83
N VAL A 51 -20.96 2.85 -2.37
CA VAL A 51 -20.47 4.00 -1.59
C VAL A 51 -21.59 5.04 -1.45
N PRO A 52 -21.83 5.62 -0.26
CA PRO A 52 -22.68 6.79 -0.11
C PRO A 52 -22.05 8.03 -0.77
N PHE A 53 -22.24 8.18 -2.08
CA PHE A 53 -21.65 9.27 -2.87
C PHE A 53 -21.97 10.65 -2.29
N GLY A 54 -20.94 11.50 -2.23
CA GLY A 54 -21.01 12.90 -1.80
C GLY A 54 -21.10 13.13 -0.29
N ARG A 55 -21.07 12.08 0.54
CA ARG A 55 -21.18 12.18 2.01
C ARG A 55 -19.98 11.59 2.76
N VAL A 56 -19.25 10.69 2.10
CA VAL A 56 -18.05 10.06 2.62
C VAL A 56 -16.89 10.47 1.71
N SER A 57 -15.77 10.85 2.33
CA SER A 57 -14.49 11.02 1.66
C SER A 57 -13.57 9.88 2.08
N SER A 58 -12.93 9.24 1.11
CA SER A 58 -11.98 8.17 1.34
C SER A 58 -10.55 8.71 1.26
N LEU A 59 -9.70 8.25 2.17
CA LEU A 59 -8.27 8.49 2.16
C LEU A 59 -7.55 7.14 2.18
N TYR A 60 -6.74 6.88 1.16
CA TYR A 60 -5.92 5.67 1.10
C TYR A 60 -4.56 5.95 1.73
N MET A 61 -4.15 5.10 2.68
CA MET A 61 -2.82 5.15 3.28
C MET A 61 -1.92 4.13 2.59
N TYR A 62 -0.69 4.55 2.30
CA TYR A 62 0.32 3.73 1.64
C TYR A 62 1.52 3.51 2.56
N PRO A 63 2.39 2.54 2.24
CA PRO A 63 3.70 2.44 2.88
C PRO A 63 4.46 3.76 2.79
N ILE A 64 5.26 4.02 3.82
CA ILE A 64 6.16 5.18 3.94
C ILE A 64 7.03 5.27 2.69
N SER A 65 7.05 6.42 2.05
CA SER A 65 7.88 6.72 0.89
C SER A 65 9.37 6.86 1.25
N PHE A 66 10.25 6.83 0.24
CA PHE A 66 11.68 7.05 0.47
C PHE A 66 11.98 8.40 1.15
N VAL A 67 11.26 9.47 0.78
CA VAL A 67 11.44 10.79 1.38
C VAL A 67 11.01 10.79 2.86
N GLU A 68 9.89 10.13 3.18
CA GLU A 68 9.44 9.99 4.56
C GLU A 68 10.40 9.10 5.38
N TYR A 69 11.01 8.08 4.77
CA TYR A 69 12.09 7.29 5.37
C TYR A 69 13.34 8.15 5.69
N LEU A 70 13.76 9.00 4.76
CA LEU A 70 14.85 9.96 5.01
C LEU A 70 14.49 10.92 6.15
N CYS A 71 13.23 11.32 6.24
CA CYS A 71 12.74 12.19 7.31
C CYS A 71 12.79 11.46 8.65
N ALA A 72 12.30 10.22 8.69
CA ALA A 72 12.31 9.38 9.88
C ALA A 72 13.74 9.05 10.37
N THR A 73 14.71 8.97 9.46
CA THR A 73 16.13 8.76 9.78
C THR A 73 16.90 10.06 10.05
N GLY A 74 16.22 11.21 10.14
CA GLY A 74 16.82 12.50 10.52
C GLY A 74 17.68 13.16 9.42
N LYS A 75 17.54 12.74 8.15
CA LYS A 75 18.37 13.23 7.03
C LYS A 75 17.76 14.45 6.33
N SER A 76 17.40 15.49 7.10
CA SER A 76 16.76 16.71 6.58
C SER A 76 17.59 17.43 5.51
N MET A 77 18.92 17.49 5.67
CA MET A 77 19.82 18.08 4.67
C MET A 77 19.82 17.32 3.34
N ALA A 78 19.72 15.99 3.38
CA ALA A 78 19.65 15.17 2.19
C ALA A 78 18.32 15.39 1.45
N ILE A 79 17.22 15.55 2.19
CA ILE A 79 15.91 15.90 1.62
C ILE A 79 15.96 17.27 0.95
N GLU A 80 16.52 18.28 1.62
CA GLU A 80 16.63 19.62 1.04
C GLU A 80 17.45 19.61 -0.26
N ALA A 81 18.55 18.88 -0.26
CA ALA A 81 19.38 18.71 -1.46
C ALA A 81 18.62 17.99 -2.59
N LEU A 82 17.84 16.96 -2.29
CA LEU A 82 16.97 16.27 -3.26
C LEU A 82 15.92 17.21 -3.86
N LEU A 83 15.25 18.01 -3.02
CA LEU A 83 14.20 18.94 -3.46
C LEU A 83 14.74 20.10 -4.31
N LYS A 84 15.98 20.52 -4.06
CA LYS A 84 16.66 21.59 -4.80
C LYS A 84 17.51 21.07 -5.97
N HIS A 85 17.50 19.76 -6.21
CA HIS A 85 18.36 19.16 -7.21
C HIS A 85 18.01 19.65 -8.61
N ASN A 86 19.05 19.98 -9.38
CA ASN A 86 18.96 20.33 -10.79
C ASN A 86 19.70 19.25 -11.59
N GLU A 87 19.05 18.68 -12.59
CA GLU A 87 19.63 17.64 -13.45
C GLU A 87 20.95 18.07 -14.13
N GLN A 88 21.15 19.37 -14.32
CA GLN A 88 22.37 19.95 -14.89
C GLN A 88 23.52 20.06 -13.86
N GLN A 89 23.24 19.88 -12.57
CA GLN A 89 24.20 19.99 -11.48
C GLN A 89 24.20 18.70 -10.66
N PRO A 90 25.12 17.77 -10.95
CA PRO A 90 25.20 16.51 -10.20
C PRO A 90 25.49 16.78 -8.72
N PHE A 91 25.02 15.90 -7.85
CA PHE A 91 25.40 15.92 -6.44
C PHE A 91 26.92 15.74 -6.28
N SER A 92 27.45 16.22 -5.16
CA SER A 92 28.80 15.83 -4.75
C SER A 92 28.89 14.32 -4.56
N GLU A 93 30.04 13.72 -4.86
CA GLU A 93 30.24 12.27 -4.74
C GLU A 93 29.91 11.74 -3.35
N LEU A 94 30.25 12.51 -2.31
CA LEU A 94 29.92 12.18 -0.92
C LEU A 94 28.41 12.07 -0.70
N LEU A 95 27.65 13.09 -1.09
CA LEU A 95 26.19 13.10 -0.92
C LEU A 95 25.52 12.02 -1.77
N HIS A 96 25.99 11.85 -3.01
CA HIS A 96 25.49 10.82 -3.90
C HIS A 96 25.70 9.42 -3.31
N GLY A 97 26.89 9.12 -2.80
CA GLY A 97 27.21 7.84 -2.16
C GLY A 97 26.36 7.58 -0.90
N MET A 98 26.14 8.60 -0.08
CA MET A 98 25.24 8.50 1.08
C MET A 98 23.80 8.18 0.67
N LEU A 99 23.26 8.92 -0.30
CA LEU A 99 21.90 8.70 -0.81
C LEU A 99 21.73 7.32 -1.44
N LEU A 100 22.71 6.83 -2.20
CA LEU A 100 22.68 5.47 -2.76
C LEU A 100 22.65 4.40 -1.67
N LYS A 101 23.42 4.59 -0.58
CA LYS A 101 23.38 3.69 0.59
C LYS A 101 21.99 3.67 1.22
N ASP A 102 21.37 4.84 1.38
CA ASP A 102 20.02 4.95 1.94
C ASP A 102 18.96 4.34 1.02
N VAL A 103 19.08 4.52 -0.30
CA VAL A 103 18.22 3.84 -1.28
C VAL A 103 18.36 2.32 -1.15
N ALA A 104 19.59 1.81 -1.04
CA ALA A 104 19.82 0.38 -0.87
C ALA A 104 19.18 -0.16 0.41
N HIS A 105 19.32 0.56 1.53
CA HIS A 105 18.64 0.21 2.78
C HIS A 105 17.12 0.23 2.61
N TYR A 106 16.56 1.31 2.07
CA TYR A 106 15.12 1.45 1.89
C TYR A 106 14.54 0.36 0.97
N LEU A 107 15.25 -0.02 -0.10
CA LEU A 107 14.83 -1.13 -0.96
C LEU A 107 14.86 -2.48 -0.24
N ALA A 108 15.77 -2.67 0.71
CA ALA A 108 15.85 -3.89 1.52
C ALA A 108 14.82 -3.92 2.65
N ILE A 109 14.49 -2.77 3.26
CA ILE A 109 13.56 -2.65 4.39
C ILE A 109 12.10 -2.55 3.90
N GLY A 110 11.88 -1.86 2.78
CA GLY A 110 10.58 -1.43 2.31
C GLY A 110 10.01 -0.24 3.09
N GLY A 111 8.78 0.15 2.74
CA GLY A 111 8.08 1.29 3.35
C GLY A 111 7.14 0.92 4.49
N MET A 112 7.08 -0.35 4.93
CA MET A 112 6.14 -0.73 5.98
C MET A 112 6.51 -0.02 7.30
N PRO A 113 5.59 0.70 7.96
CA PRO A 113 5.91 1.52 9.13
C PRO A 113 6.62 0.75 10.25
N ASP A 114 6.20 -0.50 10.50
CA ASP A 114 6.80 -1.36 11.51
C ASP A 114 8.26 -1.71 11.16
N ALA A 115 8.53 -2.09 9.90
CA ALA A 115 9.88 -2.40 9.44
C ALA A 115 10.80 -1.16 9.49
N VAL A 116 10.30 0.01 9.08
CA VAL A 116 11.07 1.26 9.13
C VAL A 116 11.41 1.63 10.58
N ARG A 117 10.44 1.55 11.49
CA ARG A 117 10.66 1.82 12.92
C ARG A 117 11.70 0.86 13.51
N THR A 118 11.55 -0.44 13.30
CA THR A 118 12.51 -1.44 13.81
C THR A 118 13.91 -1.21 13.26
N TRP A 119 14.04 -0.81 11.99
CA TRP A 119 15.34 -0.45 11.43
C TRP A 119 15.97 0.75 12.14
N ILE A 120 15.19 1.81 12.40
CA ILE A 120 15.67 3.01 13.11
C ILE A 120 16.10 2.69 14.55
N GLU A 121 15.39 1.79 15.22
CA GLU A 121 15.66 1.45 16.62
C GLU A 121 16.80 0.44 16.80
N MET A 122 16.97 -0.51 15.86
CA MET A 122 17.83 -1.68 16.06
C MET A 122 18.91 -1.86 14.99
N GLU A 123 18.74 -1.30 13.79
CA GLU A 123 19.61 -1.52 12.61
C GLU A 123 19.91 -3.01 12.34
N ALA A 124 18.93 -3.89 12.61
CA ALA A 124 19.12 -5.34 12.61
C ALA A 124 18.39 -6.02 11.43
N PRO A 125 19.11 -6.49 10.38
CA PRO A 125 18.50 -7.12 9.21
C PRO A 125 17.66 -8.37 9.51
N ARG A 126 17.99 -9.11 10.59
CA ARG A 126 17.25 -10.31 10.98
C ARG A 126 15.83 -9.99 11.46
N GLU A 127 15.67 -8.90 12.19
CA GLU A 127 14.36 -8.45 12.68
C GLU A 127 13.47 -8.00 11.52
N ILE A 128 14.07 -7.30 10.54
CA ILE A 128 13.37 -6.90 9.31
C ILE A 128 12.87 -8.13 8.54
N ALA A 129 13.71 -9.17 8.40
CA ALA A 129 13.30 -10.41 7.74
C ALA A 129 12.16 -11.12 8.48
N ALA A 130 12.15 -11.09 9.82
CA ALA A 130 11.07 -11.66 10.62
C ALA A 130 9.75 -10.90 10.45
N ILE A 131 9.80 -9.56 10.41
CA ILE A 131 8.64 -8.70 10.11
C ILE A 131 8.10 -9.01 8.72
N HIS A 132 8.97 -9.07 7.70
CA HIS A 132 8.56 -9.41 6.33
C HIS A 132 7.91 -10.80 6.27
N HIS A 133 8.49 -11.81 6.93
CA HIS A 133 7.92 -13.16 6.93
C HIS A 133 6.52 -13.19 7.57
N THR A 134 6.36 -12.47 8.68
CA THR A 134 5.06 -12.33 9.36
C THR A 134 4.04 -11.67 8.45
N LEU A 135 4.39 -10.55 7.83
CA LEU A 135 3.52 -9.80 6.91
C LEU A 135 3.10 -10.66 5.70
N LEU A 136 4.04 -11.39 5.12
CA LEU A 136 3.77 -12.34 4.03
C LEU A 136 2.78 -13.44 4.48
N GLY A 137 2.87 -13.89 5.73
CA GLY A 137 1.91 -14.83 6.33
C GLY A 137 0.52 -14.22 6.50
N THR A 138 0.43 -13.00 7.03
CA THR A 138 -0.83 -12.27 7.20
C THR A 138 -1.54 -12.06 5.87
N TYR A 139 -0.84 -11.62 4.81
CA TYR A 139 -1.47 -11.49 3.49
C TYR A 139 -2.09 -12.81 3.00
N ARG A 140 -1.38 -13.94 3.17
CA ARG A 140 -1.91 -15.25 2.77
C ARG A 140 -3.15 -15.64 3.56
N GLN A 141 -3.17 -15.37 4.86
CA GLN A 141 -4.34 -15.61 5.70
C GLN A 141 -5.54 -14.75 5.26
N ASP A 142 -5.30 -13.54 4.75
CA ASP A 142 -6.36 -12.65 4.30
C ASP A 142 -6.93 -13.00 2.92
N PHE A 143 -6.26 -13.86 2.13
CA PHE A 143 -6.76 -14.25 0.80
C PHE A 143 -8.19 -14.79 0.84
N ILE A 144 -8.56 -15.55 1.88
CA ILE A 144 -9.92 -16.10 2.03
C ILE A 144 -11.00 -15.02 2.22
N LYS A 145 -10.63 -13.81 2.66
CA LYS A 145 -11.58 -12.72 2.93
C LYS A 145 -12.14 -12.10 1.65
N TYR A 146 -11.38 -12.16 0.55
CA TYR A 146 -11.70 -11.46 -0.69
C TYR A 146 -11.63 -12.34 -1.95
N THR A 147 -11.51 -13.66 -1.80
CA THR A 147 -11.42 -14.61 -2.91
C THR A 147 -12.40 -15.77 -2.75
N GLU A 148 -12.82 -16.34 -3.88
CA GLU A 148 -13.55 -17.61 -3.86
C GLU A 148 -12.62 -18.80 -3.59
N LYS A 149 -13.14 -19.88 -3.00
CA LYS A 149 -12.33 -21.05 -2.62
C LYS A 149 -11.50 -21.62 -3.76
N PHE A 150 -12.02 -21.62 -4.99
CA PHE A 150 -11.31 -22.13 -6.17
C PHE A 150 -10.21 -21.18 -6.68
N GLN A 151 -10.25 -19.90 -6.30
CA GLN A 151 -9.31 -18.85 -6.71
C GLN A 151 -8.04 -18.82 -5.85
N ILE A 152 -8.11 -19.30 -4.59
CA ILE A 152 -7.00 -19.26 -3.62
C ILE A 152 -5.70 -19.80 -4.22
N LYS A 153 -5.76 -20.96 -4.90
CA LYS A 153 -4.56 -21.55 -5.54
C LYS A 153 -3.91 -20.63 -6.58
N TYR A 154 -4.71 -19.87 -7.33
CA TYR A 154 -4.21 -18.95 -8.36
C TYR A 154 -3.65 -17.67 -7.74
N ILE A 155 -4.29 -17.17 -6.67
CA ILE A 155 -3.80 -16.04 -5.87
C ILE A 155 -2.44 -16.37 -5.28
N GLU A 156 -2.29 -17.53 -4.63
CA GLU A 156 -1.02 -17.96 -4.04
C GLU A 156 0.09 -18.10 -5.09
N GLN A 157 -0.23 -18.70 -6.23
CA GLN A 157 0.69 -18.85 -7.34
C GLN A 157 1.15 -17.49 -7.89
N LEU A 158 0.20 -16.56 -8.11
CA LEU A 158 0.51 -15.20 -8.52
C LEU A 158 1.37 -14.49 -7.48
N PHE A 159 1.00 -14.58 -6.21
CA PHE A 159 1.71 -13.93 -5.11
C PHE A 159 3.17 -14.37 -5.02
N ASN A 160 3.46 -15.66 -5.27
CA ASN A 160 4.82 -16.19 -5.29
C ASN A 160 5.59 -15.83 -6.58
N GLU A 161 4.90 -15.71 -7.71
CA GLU A 161 5.52 -15.51 -9.03
C GLU A 161 5.75 -14.04 -9.40
N ILE A 162 4.91 -13.12 -8.90
CA ILE A 162 5.03 -11.68 -9.17
C ILE A 162 6.42 -11.13 -8.81
N PRO A 163 7.00 -11.41 -7.62
CA PRO A 163 8.35 -10.93 -7.27
C PRO A 163 9.44 -11.37 -8.26
N ARG A 164 9.31 -12.55 -8.88
CA ARG A 164 10.28 -13.10 -9.84
C ARG A 164 10.27 -12.38 -11.19
N GLN A 165 9.21 -11.64 -11.47
CA GLN A 165 9.04 -10.89 -12.72
C GLN A 165 9.22 -9.37 -12.53
N LEU A 166 9.64 -8.92 -11.35
CA LEU A 166 9.91 -7.50 -11.09
C LEU A 166 11.01 -6.96 -12.02
N GLY A 167 10.90 -5.68 -12.37
CA GLY A 167 11.81 -5.00 -13.30
C GLY A 167 11.56 -5.28 -14.78
N ALA A 168 10.59 -6.14 -15.12
CA ALA A 168 10.20 -6.42 -16.50
C ALA A 168 8.67 -6.37 -16.68
N LYS A 169 8.22 -6.39 -17.94
CA LYS A 169 6.80 -6.54 -18.25
C LYS A 169 6.30 -7.90 -17.77
N PHE A 170 5.32 -7.89 -16.86
CA PHE A 170 4.65 -9.08 -16.35
C PHE A 170 3.97 -9.89 -17.47
N LYS A 171 4.12 -11.22 -17.46
CA LYS A 171 3.55 -12.11 -18.48
C LYS A 171 2.94 -13.37 -17.84
N TYR A 172 1.64 -13.57 -18.04
CA TYR A 172 0.93 -14.78 -17.61
C TYR A 172 1.53 -16.08 -18.15
N SER A 173 2.15 -16.05 -19.34
CA SER A 173 2.77 -17.23 -19.95
C SER A 173 4.04 -17.71 -19.25
N LYS A 174 4.61 -16.91 -18.34
CA LYS A 174 5.80 -17.28 -17.56
C LYS A 174 5.46 -17.93 -16.22
N ILE A 175 4.18 -18.01 -15.88
CA ILE A 175 3.73 -18.62 -14.62
C ILE A 175 3.71 -20.14 -14.82
N GLU A 176 4.49 -20.85 -14.02
CA GLU A 176 4.59 -22.32 -14.09
C GLU A 176 3.28 -22.99 -13.67
N GLY A 177 2.82 -23.98 -14.44
CA GLY A 177 1.65 -24.81 -14.10
C GLY A 177 0.53 -24.73 -15.15
N GLU A 178 -0.48 -25.59 -15.00
CA GLU A 178 -1.62 -25.70 -15.94
C GLU A 178 -2.68 -24.61 -15.69
N CYS A 179 -2.27 -23.35 -15.70
CA CYS A 179 -3.14 -22.21 -15.40
C CYS A 179 -3.33 -21.33 -16.64
N ARG A 180 -4.57 -20.95 -16.93
CA ARG A 180 -4.87 -20.11 -18.09
C ARG A 180 -4.99 -18.65 -17.68
N LYS A 181 -4.71 -17.73 -18.61
CA LYS A 181 -4.89 -16.28 -18.39
C LYS A 181 -6.27 -15.92 -17.83
N ARG A 182 -7.33 -16.60 -18.30
CA ARG A 182 -8.71 -16.39 -17.83
C ARG A 182 -8.93 -16.67 -16.34
N GLU A 183 -8.10 -17.54 -15.74
CA GLU A 183 -8.15 -17.89 -14.31
C GLU A 183 -7.27 -16.93 -13.50
N LEU A 184 -6.12 -16.56 -14.05
CA LEU A 184 -5.12 -15.72 -13.37
C LEU A 184 -5.47 -14.23 -13.38
N ALA A 185 -6.02 -13.70 -14.49
CA ALA A 185 -6.28 -12.28 -14.62
C ALA A 185 -7.25 -11.72 -13.54
N PRO A 186 -8.39 -12.38 -13.24
CA PRO A 186 -9.25 -11.93 -12.15
C PRO A 186 -8.55 -11.97 -10.79
N CYS A 187 -7.70 -12.98 -10.55
CA CYS A 187 -6.97 -13.10 -9.29
C CYS A 187 -5.90 -12.00 -9.14
N LEU A 188 -5.29 -11.57 -10.24
CA LEU A 188 -4.38 -10.43 -10.26
C LEU A 188 -5.11 -9.13 -9.89
N GLU A 189 -6.33 -8.93 -10.41
CA GLU A 189 -7.17 -7.79 -10.06
C GLU A 189 -7.59 -7.80 -8.58
N LEU A 190 -7.86 -8.98 -8.01
CA LEU A 190 -8.13 -9.13 -6.59
C LEU A 190 -6.92 -8.73 -5.73
N LEU A 191 -5.71 -9.17 -6.08
CA LEU A 191 -4.48 -8.75 -5.40
C LEU A 191 -4.24 -7.24 -5.49
N ALA A 192 -4.55 -6.63 -6.66
CA ALA A 192 -4.41 -5.20 -6.86
C ALA A 192 -5.45 -4.41 -6.05
N THR A 193 -6.70 -4.86 -6.03
CA THR A 193 -7.79 -4.26 -5.25
C THR A 193 -7.53 -4.37 -3.75
N ALA A 194 -6.91 -5.48 -3.31
CA ALA A 194 -6.49 -5.64 -1.92
C ALA A 194 -5.30 -4.75 -1.52
N GLY A 195 -4.70 -4.01 -2.46
CA GLY A 195 -3.50 -3.20 -2.22
C GLY A 195 -2.23 -4.03 -1.97
N VAL A 196 -2.28 -5.34 -2.24
CA VAL A 196 -1.13 -6.25 -2.07
C VAL A 196 -0.11 -6.05 -3.19
N ILE A 197 -0.58 -5.68 -4.38
CA ILE A 197 0.26 -5.35 -5.53
C ILE A 197 -0.17 -4.03 -6.15
N HIS A 198 0.76 -3.36 -6.83
CA HIS A 198 0.48 -2.18 -7.63
C HIS A 198 0.87 -2.43 -9.08
N THR A 199 -0.07 -2.20 -10.00
CA THR A 199 0.18 -2.32 -11.43
C THR A 199 0.75 -1.01 -11.97
N VAL A 200 1.86 -1.10 -12.70
CA VAL A 200 2.46 0.04 -13.38
C VAL A 200 2.23 -0.10 -14.87
N THR A 201 1.44 0.81 -15.43
CA THR A 201 1.16 0.84 -16.87
C THR A 201 2.15 1.73 -17.59
N HIS A 202 2.92 1.15 -18.52
CA HIS A 202 3.74 1.94 -19.44
C HIS A 202 2.84 2.70 -20.42
N THR A 203 2.89 4.02 -20.37
CA THR A 203 2.27 4.88 -21.39
C THR A 203 3.37 5.34 -22.35
N SER A 204 3.29 4.94 -23.63
CA SER A 204 4.07 5.63 -24.65
C SER A 204 3.44 7.01 -24.79
N GLY A 205 4.08 8.07 -24.31
CA GLY A 205 3.56 9.45 -24.33
C GLY A 205 3.32 10.06 -25.71
N LYS A 206 2.97 9.26 -26.72
CA LYS A 206 2.69 9.65 -28.11
C LYS A 206 1.32 10.35 -28.30
N GLY A 207 0.71 10.85 -27.22
CA GLY A 207 -0.67 11.35 -27.23
C GLY A 207 -0.84 12.85 -26.95
N LEU A 208 0.24 13.60 -26.75
CA LEU A 208 0.21 15.06 -26.71
C LEU A 208 0.84 15.59 -28.01
N GLN A 209 0.01 15.80 -29.02
CA GLN A 209 0.30 16.66 -30.17
C GLN A 209 -0.56 17.91 -30.07
#